data_AF-X0YVS8-F1
#
_entry.id   AF-X0YVS8-F1
#
_cell.length_a   1.000
_cell.length_b   1.000
_cell.length_c   1.000
_cell.angle_alpha   90.00
_cell.angle_beta   90.00
_cell.angle_gamma   90.00
#
_symmetry.space_group_name_H-M   'P 1'
#
loop_
_entity.id
_entity.type
_entity.pdbx_description
1 polymer ?
#
loop_
_entity_poly.entity_id
_entity_poly.type
_entity_poly.pdbx_seq_one_letter_code
_entity_poly.pdbx_strand_id
1 'polypeptide(L)' 'MVLLGAAVATLNFPVDKELIIQSMKENLPPKSIETNLKAFEKGFEEVKKGGKNIGI' A
#
# COMPACT_ATOMS: atom_id res chain seq x y z
N MET A 1 5.64 -0.68 6.05
CA MET A 1 4.26 -0.66 5.49
C MET A 1 4.01 -1.64 4.33
N VAL A 2 4.81 -2.71 4.16
CA VAL A 2 4.62 -3.66 3.04
C VAL A 2 3.24 -4.35 3.09
N LEU A 3 2.89 -4.93 4.23
CA LEU A 3 1.59 -5.61 4.40
C LEU A 3 0.39 -4.68 4.15
N LEU A 4 0.49 -3.42 4.60
CA LEU A 4 -0.57 -2.43 4.37
C LEU A 4 -0.75 -2.14 2.88
N GLY A 5 0.36 -1.97 2.14
CA GLY A 5 0.30 -1.82 0.68
C GLY A 5 -0.35 -3.00 -0.01
N ALA A 6 0.00 -4.22 0.41
CA ALA A 6 -0.62 -5.45 -0.10
C ALA A 6 -2.12 -5.52 0.22
N ALA A 7 -2.53 -5.15 1.43
CA ALA A 7 -3.93 -5.10 1.82
C ALA A 7 -4.74 -4.10 0.99
N VAL A 8 -4.19 -2.89 0.75
CA VAL A 8 -4.86 -1.86 -0.08
C VAL A 8 -5.03 -2.32 -1.54
N ALA A 9 -4.14 -3.18 -2.03
CA ALA A 9 -4.22 -3.71 -3.39
C ALA A 9 -5.25 -4.85 -3.57
N THR A 10 -5.88 -5.34 -2.50
CA THR A 10 -6.90 -6.40 -2.62
C THR A 10 -8.20 -5.86 -3.21
N LEU A 11 -8.94 -6.73 -3.89
CA LEU A 11 -10.28 -6.39 -4.38
C LEU A 11 -11.18 -5.98 -3.21
N ASN A 12 -11.95 -4.93 -3.41
CA ASN A 12 -12.91 -4.40 -2.44
C ASN A 12 -12.29 -3.92 -1.12
N PHE A 13 -11.02 -3.52 -1.10
CA PHE A 13 -10.47 -2.82 0.05
C PHE A 13 -11.27 -1.52 0.30
N PRO A 14 -11.74 -1.24 1.53
CA PRO A 14 -12.80 -0.26 1.78
C PRO A 14 -12.33 1.21 1.81
N VAL A 15 -11.06 1.49 1.52
CA VAL A 15 -10.47 2.83 1.63
C VAL A 15 -9.54 3.11 0.45
N ASP A 16 -9.63 4.31 -0.12
CA ASP A 16 -8.79 4.71 -1.25
C ASP A 16 -7.29 4.75 -0.88
N LYS A 17 -6.44 4.36 -1.85
CA LYS A 17 -4.97 4.35 -1.71
C LYS A 17 -4.45 5.72 -1.29
N GLU A 18 -4.99 6.79 -1.87
CA GLU A 18 -4.58 8.17 -1.63
C GLU A 18 -4.86 8.61 -0.20
N LEU A 19 -6.00 8.22 0.37
CA LEU A 19 -6.35 8.49 1.76
C LEU A 19 -5.40 7.78 2.74
N ILE A 20 -5.03 6.53 2.43
CA ILE A 20 -4.04 5.80 3.22
C ILE A 20 -2.65 6.46 3.14
N ILE A 21 -2.22 6.88 1.95
CA ILE A 21 -0.95 7.59 1.75
C ILE A 21 -0.94 8.92 2.52
N GLN A 22 -2.04 9.66 2.50
CA GLN A 22 -2.16 10.92 3.24
C GLN A 22 -2.06 10.67 4.75
N SER A 23 -2.82 9.72 5.28
CA SER A 23 -2.74 9.30 6.69
C SER A 23 -1.33 8.87 7.09
N MET A 24 -0.61 8.15 6.22
CA MET A 24 0.79 7.79 6.46
C MET A 24 1.70 9.03 6.59
N LYS A 25 1.54 10.05 5.73
CA LYS A 25 2.35 11.28 5.80
C LYS A 25 2.08 12.09 7.07
N GLU A 26 0.84 12.08 7.54
CA GLU A 26 0.42 12.81 8.75
C GLU A 26 0.86 12.13 10.05
N ASN A 27 0.98 10.79 10.05
CA ASN A 27 1.20 10.02 11.28
C ASN A 27 2.61 9.43 11.42
N LEU A 28 3.43 9.44 10.36
CA LEU A 28 4.78 8.90 10.41
C LEU A 28 5.83 9.95 10.82
N PRO A 29 6.88 9.54 11.56
CA PRO A 29 8.03 10.40 11.79
C PRO A 29 8.64 10.89 10.46
N PRO A 30 8.98 12.19 10.30
CA PRO A 30 9.44 12.75 9.02
C PRO A 30 10.59 11.98 8.36
N LYS A 31 11.55 11.51 9.15
CA LYS A 31 12.72 10.74 8.68
C LYS A 31 12.36 9.37 8.09
N SER A 32 11.15 8.87 8.36
CA SER A 32 10.72 7.51 7.98
C SER A 32 9.65 7.50 6.89
N ILE A 33 9.12 8.66 6.49
CA ILE A 33 8.02 8.77 5.52
C ILE A 33 8.41 8.12 4.20
N GLU A 34 9.56 8.49 3.64
CA GLU A 34 10.01 7.99 2.34
C GLU A 34 10.20 6.46 2.34
N THR A 35 10.90 5.92 3.34
CA THR A 35 11.13 4.47 3.48
C THR A 35 9.83 3.71 3.61
N ASN A 36 8.86 4.23 4.38
CA ASN A 36 7.56 3.58 4.55
C ASN A 36 6.68 3.69 3.31
N LEU A 37 6.71 4.81 2.57
CA LEU A 37 6.01 4.93 1.28
C LEU A 37 6.58 3.95 0.26
N LYS A 38 7.90 3.81 0.18
CA LYS A 38 8.55 2.79 -0.66
C LYS A 38 8.15 1.36 -0.25
N ALA A 39 8.05 1.09 1.04
CA ALA A 39 7.60 -0.21 1.54
C ALA A 39 6.12 -0.48 1.20
N PHE A 40 5.26 0.52 1.33
CA PHE A 40 3.85 0.45 0.93
C PHE A 40 3.73 0.14 -0.57
N GLU A 41 4.41 0.90 -1.42
CA GLU A 41 4.32 0.71 -2.88
C GLU A 41 4.80 -0.69 -3.29
N LYS A 42 5.88 -1.19 -2.66
CA LYS A 42 6.34 -2.58 -2.88
C LYS A 42 5.26 -3.62 -2.60
N GLY A 43 4.54 -3.49 -1.48
CA GLY A 43 3.45 -4.42 -1.16
C GLY A 43 2.25 -4.30 -2.11
N PHE A 44 1.90 -3.07 -2.47
CA PHE A 44 0.79 -2.78 -3.40
C PHE A 44 1.06 -3.35 -4.80
N GLU A 45 2.26 -3.13 -5.32
CA GLU A 45 2.68 -3.64 -6.63
C GLU A 45 2.76 -5.17 -6.66
N GLU A 46 3.18 -5.83 -5.58
CA GLU A 46 3.32 -7.29 -5.53
C GLU A 46 1.97 -7.98 -5.77
N VAL A 47 0.91 -7.49 -5.12
CA VAL A 47 -0.45 -8.00 -5.31
C VAL A 47 -0.97 -7.69 -6.72
N LYS A 48 -0.69 -6.50 -7.27
CA LYS A 48 -1.05 -6.13 -8.64
C LYS A 48 -0.33 -6.97 -9.70
N LYS A 49 0.94 -7.34 -9.48
CA LYS A 49 1.74 -8.21 -10.37
C LYS A 49 1.24 -9.66 -10.30
N GLY A 50 0.90 -10.15 -9.11
CA GLY A 50 0.30 -11.48 -8.90
C GLY A 50 -1.14 -11.60 -9.39
N GLY A 51 -1.89 -10.49 -9.40
CA GLY A 51 -3.31 -10.43 -9.79
C GLY A 51 -3.61 -10.71 -11.28
N LYS A 52 -2.59 -10.82 -12.15
CA LYS A 52 -2.78 -11.33 -13.51
C LYS A 52 -2.88 -12.87 -13.58
N ASN A 53 -2.49 -13.58 -12.52
CA ASN A 53 -2.42 -15.04 -12.46
C ASN A 53 -3.29 -15.69 -11.36
N ILE A 54 -3.97 -14.91 -10.52
CA ILE A 54 -4.98 -15.46 -9.60
C ILE A 54 -6.37 -15.07 -10.11
N GLY A 55 -6.91 -15.94 -10.96
CA GLY A 55 -8.30 -15.86 -11.39
C GLY A 55 -9.23 -15.98 -10.19
N ILE A 56 -9.74 -14.84 -9.74
CA ILE A 56 -11.00 -14.63 -9.03
C ILE A 56 -11.73 -13.50 -9.72
#